data_AF-A0A933K261-F1
#
_entry.id   AF-A0A933K261-F1
#
_cell.length_a   1.000
_cell.length_b   1.000
_cell.length_c   1.000
_cell.angle_alpha   90.00
_cell.angle_beta   90.00
_cell.angle_gamma   90.00
#
_symmetry.space_group_name_H-M   'P 1'
#
loop_
_entity.id
_entity.type
_entity.pdbx_description
1 polymer ?
#
loop_
_entity_poly.entity_id
_entity_poly.type
_entity_poly.pdbx_seq_one_letter_code
_entity_poly.pdbx_strand_id
1 'polypeptide(L)'
;MHRLLLLVFVAVVLAVVLAGCGKTDRPRPGPSYPPPDDYPVPTLPPGPGGLESIVLEAEHPIKYPQPGCFVVTGHAQWCKLFGVTLPSPGGPVYYANDPGFRAPDSDVPRVDFTRSLVLAVSLGIKRTGGYSVRITRVGRIPGQGIIVARAEIVEPGPGGIVAEVVTMPGHAVVIPRTPGRVQFQKIVNGQSSTEPPFVAGGGGEPGTAPSEPPPLPTGTPPQSPPPPGGGEGDLNFDLGGTGR
;
A
#
# COMPACT_ATOMS: atom_id res chain seq x y z
N MET A 1 -62.80 42.31 14.17
CA MET A 1 -61.40 42.32 14.67
C MET A 1 -60.53 41.21 14.09
N HIS A 2 -61.00 39.95 13.97
CA HIS A 2 -60.17 38.82 13.51
C HIS A 2 -59.60 38.95 12.08
N ARG A 3 -60.39 39.49 11.12
CA ARG A 3 -59.94 39.68 9.72
C ARG A 3 -58.83 40.73 9.57
N LEU A 4 -58.82 41.76 10.42
CA LEU A 4 -57.77 42.78 10.43
C LEU A 4 -56.46 42.20 10.95
N LEU A 5 -56.54 41.36 11.98
CA LEU A 5 -55.38 40.73 12.61
C LEU A 5 -54.70 39.72 11.67
N LEU A 6 -55.50 38.98 10.88
CA LEU A 6 -54.99 38.08 9.84
C LEU A 6 -54.26 38.85 8.73
N LEU A 7 -54.82 39.97 8.26
CA LEU A 7 -54.20 40.80 7.21
C LEU A 7 -52.87 41.40 7.66
N VAL A 8 -52.79 41.90 8.90
CA VAL A 8 -51.53 42.42 9.46
C VAL A 8 -50.49 41.30 9.59
N PHE A 9 -50.90 40.12 10.04
CA PHE A 9 -49.99 38.97 10.15
C PHE A 9 -49.42 38.55 8.79
N VAL A 10 -50.28 38.43 7.76
CA VAL A 10 -49.84 38.09 6.39
C VAL A 10 -48.90 39.16 5.83
N ALA A 11 -49.20 40.45 6.05
CA ALA A 11 -48.33 41.54 5.60
C ALA A 11 -46.95 41.51 6.27
N VAL A 12 -46.89 41.22 7.57
CA VAL A 12 -45.62 41.10 8.32
C VAL A 12 -44.82 39.90 7.84
N VAL A 13 -45.45 38.73 7.68
CA VAL A 13 -44.77 37.53 7.17
C VAL A 13 -44.24 37.77 5.76
N LEU A 14 -45.03 38.40 4.88
CA LEU A 14 -44.62 38.73 3.53
C LEU A 14 -43.43 39.71 3.52
N ALA A 15 -43.45 40.74 4.37
CA ALA A 15 -42.35 41.69 4.51
C ALA A 15 -41.06 41.02 5.00
N VAL A 16 -41.15 40.08 5.95
CA VAL A 16 -39.99 39.31 6.45
C VAL A 16 -39.41 38.40 5.37
N VAL A 17 -40.28 37.74 4.58
CA VAL A 17 -39.84 36.88 3.48
C VAL A 17 -39.16 37.70 2.37
N LEU A 18 -39.73 38.86 2.01
CA LEU A 18 -39.16 39.72 0.97
C LEU A 18 -37.85 40.40 1.41
N ALA A 19 -37.69 40.70 2.69
CA ALA A 19 -36.43 41.23 3.22
C ALA A 19 -35.30 40.17 3.31
N GLY A 20 -35.63 38.88 3.23
CA GLY A 20 -34.68 37.77 3.35
C GLY A 20 -33.85 37.44 2.10
N CYS A 21 -34.17 37.97 0.92
CA CYS A 21 -33.53 37.56 -0.35
C CYS A 21 -32.36 38.45 -0.82
N GLY A 22 -31.84 39.35 0.02
CA GLY A 22 -30.94 40.44 -0.40
C GLY A 22 -29.43 40.24 -0.28
N LYS A 23 -28.90 39.02 -0.12
CA LYS A 23 -27.44 38.77 -0.14
C LYS A 23 -27.10 37.66 -1.13
N THR A 24 -26.98 38.04 -2.39
CA THR A 24 -26.17 37.30 -3.35
C THR A 24 -24.72 37.37 -2.87
N ASP A 25 -24.32 36.40 -2.05
CA ASP A 25 -22.91 36.09 -1.83
C ASP A 25 -22.32 35.83 -3.21
N ARG A 26 -21.50 36.76 -3.69
CA ARG A 26 -20.66 36.50 -4.85
C ARG A 26 -19.87 35.24 -4.54
N PRO A 27 -19.79 34.26 -5.45
CA PRO A 27 -18.94 33.10 -5.24
C PRO A 27 -17.56 33.62 -4.84
N ARG A 28 -17.10 33.30 -3.63
CA ARG A 28 -15.71 33.55 -3.29
C ARG A 28 -14.91 32.83 -4.36
N PRO A 29 -13.94 33.49 -5.03
CA PRO A 29 -13.02 32.77 -5.87
C PRO A 29 -12.48 31.62 -5.03
N GLY A 30 -12.70 30.39 -5.50
CA GLY A 30 -12.10 29.22 -4.86
C GLY A 30 -10.60 29.46 -4.77
N PRO A 31 -9.90 28.85 -3.79
CA PRO A 31 -8.45 28.92 -3.76
C PRO A 31 -7.93 28.55 -5.14
N SER A 32 -7.23 29.49 -5.79
CA SER A 32 -6.53 29.23 -7.03
C SER A 32 -5.41 28.26 -6.68
N TYR A 33 -5.64 26.98 -6.92
CA TYR A 33 -4.58 26.00 -6.83
C TYR A 33 -3.59 26.31 -7.95
N PRO A 34 -2.30 26.55 -7.64
CA PRO A 34 -1.30 26.62 -8.68
C PRO A 34 -1.33 25.31 -9.48
N PRO A 35 -1.02 25.35 -10.79
CA PRO A 35 -0.84 24.14 -11.58
C PRO A 35 0.14 23.19 -10.86
N PRO A 36 0.01 21.87 -11.03
CA PRO A 36 0.83 20.87 -10.33
C PRO A 36 2.35 21.15 -10.38
N ASP A 37 2.81 21.81 -11.44
CA ASP A 37 4.20 22.13 -11.69
C ASP A 37 4.73 23.33 -10.85
N ASP A 38 3.85 24.12 -10.25
CA ASP A 38 4.18 25.34 -9.47
C ASP A 38 4.21 25.11 -7.95
N TYR A 39 3.98 23.88 -7.48
CA TYR A 39 4.27 23.57 -6.09
C TYR A 39 5.79 23.46 -5.95
N PRO A 40 6.47 24.36 -5.19
CA PRO A 40 7.86 24.14 -4.89
C PRO A 40 7.95 22.81 -4.17
N VAL A 41 8.53 21.81 -4.83
CA VAL A 41 8.87 20.52 -4.21
C VAL A 41 9.71 20.89 -2.99
N PRO A 42 9.21 20.68 -1.75
CA PRO A 42 10.00 20.99 -0.59
C PRO A 42 11.23 20.11 -0.68
N THR A 43 12.38 20.70 -1.00
CA THR A 43 13.65 20.01 -0.97
C THR A 43 13.82 19.60 0.48
N LEU A 44 13.66 18.31 0.75
CA LEU A 44 13.76 17.80 2.11
C LEU A 44 15.11 18.28 2.65
N PRO A 45 15.16 19.13 3.69
CA PRO A 45 16.43 19.54 4.25
C PRO A 45 17.13 18.25 4.69
N PRO A 46 18.41 18.05 4.33
CA PRO A 46 19.14 16.86 4.75
C PRO A 46 19.12 16.82 6.27
N GLY A 47 18.30 15.92 6.83
CA GLY A 47 18.26 15.74 8.26
C GLY A 47 19.63 15.24 8.73
N PRO A 48 20.12 15.65 9.91
CA PRO A 48 21.35 15.09 10.45
C PRO A 48 21.17 13.58 10.63
N GLY A 49 21.84 12.79 9.79
CA GLY A 49 21.72 11.32 9.72
C GLY A 49 20.61 10.78 8.80
N GLY A 50 20.00 11.61 7.95
CA GLY A 50 19.00 11.20 6.96
C GLY A 50 19.64 10.38 5.84
N LEU A 51 19.02 9.26 5.48
CA LEU A 51 19.33 8.62 4.22
C LEU A 51 18.86 9.57 3.11
N GLU A 52 19.72 9.88 2.15
CA GLU A 52 19.28 10.56 0.93
C GLU A 52 18.21 9.69 0.27
N SER A 53 16.95 10.11 0.41
CA SER A 53 15.84 9.47 -0.27
C SER A 53 15.68 10.16 -1.61
N ILE A 54 15.84 9.41 -2.70
CA ILE A 54 15.36 9.86 -4.00
C ILE A 54 13.86 9.69 -3.95
N VAL A 55 13.15 10.80 -3.80
CA VAL A 55 11.70 10.83 -3.94
C VAL A 55 11.43 10.58 -5.41
N LEU A 56 11.09 9.34 -5.74
CA LEU A 56 10.41 9.05 -6.98
C LEU A 56 8.95 9.37 -6.70
N GLU A 57 8.55 10.62 -6.91
CA GLU A 57 7.13 10.88 -7.13
C GLU A 57 6.78 10.10 -8.39
N ALA A 58 6.20 8.92 -8.21
CA ALA A 58 5.57 8.24 -9.31
C ALA A 58 4.42 9.17 -9.72
N GLU A 59 4.59 9.88 -10.83
CA GLU A 59 3.50 10.60 -11.51
C GLU A 59 2.34 9.64 -11.82
N HIS A 60 2.62 8.33 -11.77
CA HIS A 60 1.69 7.25 -11.98
C HIS A 60 1.06 6.78 -10.67
N PRO A 61 -0.29 6.72 -10.62
CA PRO A 61 -0.98 6.23 -9.45
C PRO A 61 -0.56 4.79 -9.16
N ILE A 62 -0.15 4.53 -7.92
CA ILE A 62 0.01 3.18 -7.40
C ILE A 62 -1.33 2.45 -7.58
N LYS A 63 -1.39 1.49 -8.51
CA LYS A 63 -2.62 0.75 -8.83
C LYS A 63 -2.96 -0.33 -7.80
N TYR A 64 -2.20 -0.39 -6.71
CA TYR A 64 -2.40 -1.38 -5.67
C TYR A 64 -3.69 -1.07 -4.89
N PRO A 65 -4.74 -1.91 -4.98
CA PRO A 65 -6.04 -1.61 -4.38
C PRO A 65 -6.01 -1.75 -2.85
N GLN A 66 -4.98 -2.40 -2.29
CA GLN A 66 -4.91 -2.68 -0.87
C GLN A 66 -4.23 -1.55 -0.10
N PRO A 67 -4.88 -1.02 0.97
CA PRO A 67 -4.23 -0.08 1.87
C PRO A 67 -3.09 -0.78 2.61
N GLY A 68 -1.95 -0.12 2.74
CA GLY A 68 -0.81 -0.69 3.44
C GLY A 68 0.50 0.07 3.24
N CYS A 69 1.51 -0.36 4.00
CA CYS A 69 2.89 0.05 3.83
C CYS A 69 3.70 -1.15 3.33
N PHE A 70 4.53 -0.93 2.32
CA PHE A 70 5.23 -1.98 1.60
C PHE A 70 6.72 -1.67 1.55
N VAL A 71 7.53 -2.71 1.72
CA VAL A 71 8.96 -2.69 1.39
C VAL A 71 9.13 -3.51 0.13
N VAL A 72 9.52 -2.84 -0.95
CA VAL A 72 9.74 -3.46 -2.25
C VAL A 72 11.24 -3.73 -2.37
N THR A 73 11.59 -5.02 -2.39
CA THR A 73 12.97 -5.49 -2.40
C THR A 73 13.42 -6.00 -3.77
N GLY A 74 12.52 -6.04 -4.75
CA GLY A 74 12.81 -6.57 -6.08
C GLY A 74 11.80 -6.15 -7.14
N HIS A 75 12.20 -6.34 -8.39
CA HIS A 75 11.48 -5.89 -9.57
C HIS A 75 10.06 -6.49 -9.67
N ALA A 76 9.87 -7.76 -9.31
CA ALA A 76 8.55 -8.39 -9.34
C ALA A 76 7.52 -7.72 -8.40
N GLN A 77 7.94 -7.36 -7.18
CA GLN A 77 7.10 -6.62 -6.24
C GLN A 77 6.82 -5.20 -6.73
N TRP A 78 7.79 -4.57 -7.38
CA TRP A 78 7.65 -3.25 -7.98
C TRP A 78 6.62 -3.24 -9.10
N CYS A 79 6.71 -4.18 -10.04
CA CYS A 79 5.74 -4.33 -11.11
C CYS A 79 4.33 -4.60 -10.56
N LYS A 80 4.22 -5.46 -9.52
CA LYS A 80 2.95 -5.71 -8.83
C LYS A 80 2.33 -4.44 -8.25
N LEU A 81 3.14 -3.54 -7.69
CA LEU A 81 2.71 -2.26 -7.12
C LEU A 81 2.02 -1.35 -8.16
N PHE A 82 2.51 -1.38 -9.40
CA PHE A 82 1.96 -0.60 -10.52
C PHE A 82 0.93 -1.36 -11.36
N GLY A 83 0.53 -2.57 -10.96
CA GLY A 83 -0.36 -3.41 -11.74
C GLY A 83 0.25 -3.83 -13.09
N VAL A 84 1.57 -3.86 -13.19
CA VAL A 84 2.30 -4.40 -14.33
C VAL A 84 2.50 -5.89 -14.09
N THR A 85 1.81 -6.72 -14.86
CA THR A 85 1.99 -8.18 -14.80
C THR A 85 3.28 -8.53 -15.53
N LEU A 86 4.26 -9.09 -14.81
CA LEU A 86 5.41 -9.70 -15.47
C LEU A 86 4.94 -10.90 -16.30
N PRO A 87 5.52 -11.15 -17.49
CA PRO A 87 5.25 -12.37 -18.24
C PRO A 87 5.57 -13.60 -17.36
N SER A 88 4.76 -14.65 -17.52
CA SER A 88 4.79 -15.90 -16.75
C SER A 88 6.20 -16.51 -16.64
N PRO A 89 6.56 -17.25 -15.57
CA PRO A 89 7.84 -17.96 -15.48
C PRO A 89 8.00 -18.93 -16.67
N GLY A 90 8.96 -18.66 -17.55
CA GLY A 90 9.17 -19.39 -18.80
C GLY A 90 8.77 -18.63 -20.07
N GLY A 91 8.08 -17.49 -19.95
CA GLY A 91 8.08 -16.46 -20.98
C GLY A 91 9.44 -15.76 -21.02
N PRO A 92 9.87 -15.21 -22.17
CA PRO A 92 11.09 -14.43 -22.23
C PRO A 92 11.06 -13.33 -21.16
N VAL A 93 12.06 -13.33 -20.28
CA VAL A 93 12.33 -12.21 -19.38
C VAL A 93 12.82 -11.08 -20.28
N TYR A 94 11.90 -10.20 -20.69
CA TYR A 94 12.26 -8.96 -21.37
C TYR A 94 12.98 -8.07 -20.36
N TYR A 95 14.29 -8.24 -20.25
CA TYR A 95 15.13 -7.23 -19.61
C TYR A 95 15.01 -5.94 -20.41
N ALA A 96 15.12 -4.81 -19.71
CA ALA A 96 15.11 -3.44 -20.25
C ALA A 96 16.28 -3.13 -21.24
N ASN A 97 16.91 -4.16 -21.80
CA ASN A 97 18.05 -4.13 -22.71
C ASN A 97 17.75 -4.82 -24.05
N ASP A 98 16.52 -5.29 -24.29
CA ASP A 98 16.13 -5.87 -25.58
C ASP A 98 15.76 -4.74 -26.58
N PRO A 99 16.58 -4.48 -27.61
CA PRO A 99 16.41 -3.32 -28.50
C PRO A 99 15.16 -3.41 -29.41
N GLY A 100 14.49 -4.56 -29.44
CA GLY A 100 13.26 -4.78 -30.23
C GLY A 100 11.95 -4.68 -29.44
N PHE A 101 11.99 -4.69 -28.09
CA PHE A 101 10.79 -4.56 -27.27
C PHE A 101 10.58 -3.11 -26.86
N ARG A 102 9.70 -2.41 -27.58
CA ARG A 102 9.02 -1.25 -27.01
C ARG A 102 8.00 -1.77 -26.00
N ALA A 103 8.42 -1.96 -24.75
CA ALA A 103 7.48 -1.89 -23.63
C ALA A 103 6.63 -0.63 -23.86
N PRO A 104 5.33 -0.57 -23.50
CA PRO A 104 4.68 0.72 -23.36
C PRO A 104 5.63 1.62 -22.56
N ASP A 105 6.21 2.60 -23.27
CA ASP A 105 7.51 3.16 -22.94
C ASP A 105 7.41 3.98 -21.63
N SER A 106 8.49 3.90 -20.86
CA SER A 106 9.05 4.94 -19.95
C SER A 106 8.49 5.19 -18.54
N ASP A 107 7.24 4.85 -18.24
CA ASP A 107 6.59 5.49 -17.08
C ASP A 107 6.91 4.91 -15.71
N VAL A 108 7.35 3.64 -15.62
CA VAL A 108 7.75 3.06 -14.34
C VAL A 108 9.22 3.39 -14.09
N PRO A 109 9.56 4.10 -12.99
CA PRO A 109 10.93 4.47 -12.72
C PRO A 109 11.86 3.26 -12.66
N ARG A 110 13.02 3.37 -13.31
CA ARG A 110 14.08 2.36 -13.26
C ARG A 110 14.75 2.40 -11.88
N VAL A 111 14.50 1.37 -11.07
CA VAL A 111 15.13 1.21 -9.74
C VAL A 111 16.11 0.03 -9.77
N ASP A 112 17.36 0.27 -9.38
CA ASP A 112 18.35 -0.79 -9.14
C ASP A 112 18.16 -1.40 -7.74
N PHE A 113 17.40 -2.50 -7.67
CA PHE A 113 17.12 -3.20 -6.40
C PHE A 113 18.35 -3.88 -5.76
N THR A 114 19.48 -3.96 -6.48
CA THR A 114 20.74 -4.45 -5.88
C THR A 114 21.34 -3.43 -4.93
N ARG A 115 21.14 -2.13 -5.22
CA ARG A 115 21.68 -0.99 -4.44
C ARG A 115 20.62 -0.21 -3.69
N SER A 116 19.34 -0.43 -4.01
CA SER A 116 18.24 0.34 -3.44
C SER A 116 17.10 -0.54 -2.93
N LEU A 117 16.29 0.04 -2.06
CA LEU A 117 14.99 -0.47 -1.60
C LEU A 117 13.94 0.59 -1.91
N VAL A 118 12.70 0.19 -2.18
CA VAL A 118 11.59 1.15 -2.30
C VAL A 118 10.63 0.98 -1.14
N LEU A 119 10.28 2.10 -0.52
CA LEU A 119 9.26 2.17 0.51
C LEU A 119 8.02 2.76 -0.13
N ALA A 120 6.89 2.08 -0.03
CA ALA A 120 5.64 2.55 -0.59
C ALA A 120 4.53 2.56 0.46
N VAL A 121 3.64 3.53 0.38
CA VAL A 121 2.41 3.61 1.17
C VAL A 121 1.24 3.81 0.23
N SER A 122 0.17 3.04 0.42
CA SER A 122 -1.11 3.20 -0.27
C SER A 122 -2.24 3.31 0.75
N LEU A 123 -3.21 4.19 0.49
CA LEU A 123 -4.46 4.26 1.23
C LEU A 123 -5.55 3.37 0.64
N GLY A 124 -5.25 2.64 -0.44
CA GLY A 124 -6.21 1.85 -1.20
C GLY A 124 -7.29 2.71 -1.83
N ILE A 125 -8.41 2.08 -2.15
CA ILE A 125 -9.55 2.74 -2.82
C ILE A 125 -10.29 3.65 -1.83
N LYS A 126 -10.45 4.92 -2.21
CA LYS A 126 -11.30 5.90 -1.51
C LYS A 126 -12.43 6.35 -2.44
N ARG A 127 -13.65 6.44 -1.92
CA ARG A 127 -14.85 6.81 -2.71
C ARG A 127 -15.02 8.31 -2.90
N THR A 128 -14.18 9.11 -2.25
CA THR A 128 -14.18 10.57 -2.34
C THR A 128 -12.75 11.08 -2.52
N GLY A 129 -12.64 12.34 -2.97
CA GLY A 129 -11.40 13.09 -2.95
C GLY A 129 -11.04 13.60 -1.54
N GLY A 130 -9.96 14.39 -1.46
CA GLY A 130 -9.51 15.00 -0.21
C GLY A 130 -8.61 14.11 0.66
N TYR A 131 -8.33 12.87 0.23
CA TYR A 131 -7.31 12.02 0.84
C TYR A 131 -5.96 12.25 0.19
N SER A 132 -4.90 12.34 0.99
CA SER A 132 -3.52 12.29 0.48
C SER A 132 -2.62 11.49 1.43
N VAL A 133 -1.54 10.94 0.89
CA VAL A 133 -0.52 10.26 1.68
C VAL A 133 0.87 10.61 1.16
N ARG A 134 1.80 10.84 2.08
CA ARG A 134 3.19 11.17 1.75
C ARG A 134 4.15 10.58 2.77
N ILE A 135 5.17 9.86 2.31
CA ILE A 135 6.35 9.57 3.13
C ILE A 135 7.14 10.86 3.29
N THR A 136 7.17 11.43 4.50
CA THR A 136 7.80 12.74 4.77
C THR A 136 9.18 12.63 5.37
N ARG A 137 9.54 11.47 5.93
CA ARG A 137 10.89 11.24 6.47
C ARG A 137 11.27 9.79 6.43
N VAL A 138 12.51 9.51 6.05
CA VAL A 138 13.14 8.20 6.26
C VAL A 138 14.43 8.40 7.07
N GLY A 139 14.58 7.66 8.15
CA GLY A 139 15.76 7.74 9.01
C GLY A 139 16.12 6.40 9.61
N ARG A 140 17.35 6.26 10.07
CA ARG A 140 17.80 5.09 10.83
C ARG A 140 17.76 5.41 12.33
N ILE A 141 17.44 4.41 13.14
CA ILE A 141 17.68 4.47 14.58
C ILE A 141 19.08 3.88 14.85
N PRO A 142 20.06 4.69 15.28
CA PRO A 142 21.41 4.22 15.57
C PRO A 142 21.40 3.07 16.60
N GLY A 143 22.23 2.06 16.37
CA GLY A 143 22.38 0.92 17.29
C GLY A 143 21.23 -0.09 17.32
N GLN A 144 20.11 0.18 16.64
CA GLN A 144 18.95 -0.73 16.64
C GLN A 144 18.74 -1.49 15.32
N GLY A 145 19.41 -1.08 14.24
CA GLY A 145 19.21 -1.69 12.92
C GLY A 145 17.78 -1.48 12.39
N ILE A 146 17.11 -0.39 12.80
CA ILE A 146 15.75 -0.06 12.40
C ILE A 146 15.78 1.13 11.44
N ILE A 147 15.03 1.02 10.36
CA ILE A 147 14.75 2.11 9.42
C ILE A 147 13.31 2.57 9.69
N VAL A 148 13.12 3.83 10.06
CA VAL A 148 11.81 4.41 10.31
C VAL A 148 11.40 5.24 9.08
N ALA A 149 10.25 4.90 8.52
CA ALA A 149 9.60 5.68 7.48
C ALA A 149 8.34 6.34 8.05
N ARG A 150 8.33 7.67 8.11
CA ARG A 150 7.21 8.47 8.56
C ARG A 150 6.30 8.75 7.36
N ALA A 151 5.04 8.34 7.47
CA ALA A 151 4.01 8.58 6.47
C ALA A 151 2.93 9.50 7.05
N GLU A 152 2.77 10.67 6.44
CA GLU A 152 1.69 11.60 6.73
C GLU A 152 0.50 11.30 5.85
N ILE A 153 -0.67 11.24 6.47
CA ILE A 153 -1.95 10.95 5.84
C ILE A 153 -2.87 12.12 6.16
N VAL A 154 -3.39 12.74 5.11
CA VAL A 154 -4.40 13.78 5.22
C VAL A 154 -5.73 13.16 4.85
N GLU A 155 -6.70 13.30 5.75
CA GLU A 155 -8.08 12.88 5.56
C GLU A 155 -8.98 14.11 5.56
N PRO A 156 -10.05 14.11 4.76
CA PRO A 156 -11.00 15.22 4.77
C PRO A 156 -11.66 15.33 6.15
N GLY A 157 -11.80 16.56 6.64
CA GLY A 157 -12.46 16.82 7.91
C GLY A 157 -13.94 16.40 7.89
N PRO A 158 -14.55 16.09 9.06
CA PRO A 158 -15.97 15.78 9.15
C PRO A 158 -16.83 16.91 8.55
N GLY A 159 -17.72 16.57 7.62
CA GLY A 159 -18.57 17.55 6.93
C GLY A 159 -17.86 18.40 5.87
N GLY A 160 -16.60 18.09 5.55
CA GLY A 160 -15.87 18.76 4.47
C GLY A 160 -16.53 18.51 3.11
N ILE A 161 -16.65 19.57 2.31
CA ILE A 161 -17.10 19.46 0.91
C ILE A 161 -15.94 18.87 0.11
N VAL A 162 -16.13 17.66 -0.43
CA VAL A 162 -15.15 16.95 -1.25
C VAL A 162 -15.79 16.44 -2.53
N ALA A 163 -14.99 16.23 -3.57
CA ALA A 163 -15.48 15.63 -4.82
C ALA A 163 -15.84 14.15 -4.60
N GLU A 164 -16.97 13.72 -5.16
CA GLU A 164 -17.41 12.31 -5.18
C GLU A 164 -16.73 11.55 -6.32
N VAL A 165 -15.41 11.45 -6.25
CA VAL A 165 -14.59 10.72 -7.22
C VAL A 165 -13.81 9.62 -6.53
N VAL A 166 -13.77 8.45 -7.16
CA VAL A 166 -12.96 7.32 -6.69
C VAL A 166 -11.48 7.66 -6.88
N THR A 167 -10.72 7.65 -5.78
CA THR A 167 -9.28 7.92 -5.77
C THR A 167 -8.50 6.73 -5.20
N MET A 168 -7.20 6.66 -5.51
CA MET A 168 -6.27 5.68 -4.94
C MET A 168 -4.98 6.38 -4.50
N PRO A 169 -4.99 7.09 -3.35
CA PRO A 169 -3.81 7.84 -2.90
C PRO A 169 -2.66 6.89 -2.54
N GLY A 170 -1.48 7.16 -3.07
CA GLY A 170 -0.26 6.42 -2.76
C GLY A 170 0.99 7.27 -2.96
N HIS A 171 2.07 6.90 -2.28
CA HIS A 171 3.38 7.53 -2.44
C HIS A 171 4.49 6.49 -2.22
N ALA A 172 5.57 6.57 -3.00
CA ALA A 172 6.73 5.71 -2.89
C ALA A 172 8.03 6.52 -2.88
N VAL A 173 9.05 6.03 -2.17
CA VAL A 173 10.38 6.66 -2.12
C VAL A 173 11.47 5.61 -2.23
N VAL A 174 12.55 5.92 -2.93
CA VAL A 174 13.72 5.04 -3.04
C VAL A 174 14.73 5.43 -1.98
N ILE A 175 15.25 4.41 -1.30
CA ILE A 175 16.34 4.58 -0.33
C ILE A 175 17.50 3.66 -0.67
N PRO A 176 18.73 3.99 -0.22
CA PRO A 176 19.86 3.08 -0.30
C PRO A 176 19.56 1.76 0.42
N ARG A 177 19.92 0.65 -0.22
CA ARG A 177 19.77 -0.68 0.36
C ARG A 177 20.63 -0.76 1.62
N THR A 178 19.94 -1.02 2.71
CA THR A 178 20.49 -0.91 4.05
C THR A 178 20.10 -2.16 4.84
N PRO A 179 21.01 -2.79 5.58
CA PRO A 179 20.64 -3.85 6.51
C PRO A 179 19.80 -3.26 7.65
N GLY A 180 18.60 -3.79 7.84
CA GLY A 180 17.74 -3.39 8.94
C GLY A 180 16.26 -3.69 8.71
N ARG A 181 15.48 -3.65 9.78
CA ARG A 181 14.03 -3.80 9.72
C ARG A 181 13.39 -2.44 9.43
N VAL A 182 12.54 -2.37 8.41
CA VAL A 182 11.75 -1.16 8.15
C VAL A 182 10.52 -1.14 9.05
N GLN A 183 10.26 0.00 9.67
CA GLN A 183 9.06 0.29 10.45
C GLN A 183 8.40 1.56 9.91
N PHE A 184 7.09 1.49 9.72
CA PHE A 184 6.31 2.65 9.29
C PHE A 184 5.64 3.32 10.49
N GLN A 185 5.78 4.64 10.57
CA GLN A 185 5.08 5.49 11.54
C GLN A 185 4.04 6.32 10.81
N LYS A 186 2.77 6.12 11.15
CA LYS A 186 1.65 6.81 10.53
C LYS A 186 1.28 8.06 11.34
N ILE A 187 1.18 9.18 10.65
CA ILE A 187 0.70 10.46 11.19
C ILE A 187 -0.56 10.82 10.41
N VAL A 188 -1.70 10.90 11.09
CA VAL A 188 -2.99 11.25 10.47
C VAL A 188 -3.35 12.66 10.87
N ASN A 189 -3.53 13.56 9.90
CA ASN A 189 -3.90 14.96 10.14
C ASN A 189 -2.99 15.65 11.18
N GLY A 190 -1.68 15.36 11.15
CA GLY A 190 -0.69 15.89 12.10
C GLY A 190 -0.66 15.21 13.48
N GLN A 191 -1.54 14.24 13.74
CA GLN A 191 -1.55 13.44 14.97
C GLN A 191 -0.82 12.12 14.72
N SER A 192 0.20 11.80 15.51
CA SER A 192 0.82 10.47 15.47
C SER A 192 -0.18 9.43 15.99
N SER A 193 -0.48 8.40 15.20
CA SER A 193 -1.19 7.25 15.75
C SER A 193 -0.23 6.48 16.66
N THR A 194 -0.61 6.28 17.92
CA THR A 194 0.11 5.41 18.87
C THR A 194 -0.19 3.92 18.62
N GLU A 195 -0.83 3.59 17.49
CA GLU A 195 -0.88 2.19 17.08
C GLU A 195 0.54 1.64 16.92
N PRO A 196 0.77 0.38 17.34
CA PRO A 196 2.07 -0.25 17.19
C PRO A 196 2.53 -0.15 15.73
N PRO A 197 3.84 0.09 15.48
CA PRO A 197 4.35 0.34 14.14
C PRO A 197 3.93 -0.80 13.21
N PHE A 198 3.35 -0.44 12.06
CA PHE A 198 2.97 -1.41 11.05
C PHE A 198 4.23 -2.18 10.66
N VAL A 199 4.28 -3.46 11.03
CA VAL A 199 5.30 -4.36 10.51
C VAL A 199 4.95 -4.52 9.04
N ALA A 200 5.83 -4.05 8.15
CA ALA A 200 5.64 -4.22 6.72
C ALA A 200 5.34 -5.71 6.46
N GLY A 201 4.08 -6.00 6.13
CA GLY A 201 3.64 -7.34 5.84
C GLY A 201 4.40 -7.77 4.59
N GLY A 202 5.38 -8.65 4.75
CA GLY A 202 5.85 -9.44 3.63
C GLY A 202 4.62 -10.09 3.04
N GLY A 203 4.33 -9.84 1.76
CA GLY A 203 3.13 -10.32 1.08
C GLY A 203 3.10 -11.83 0.92
N GLY A 204 3.10 -12.57 2.03
CA GLY A 204 2.51 -13.87 2.11
C GLY A 204 1.01 -13.70 1.93
N GLU A 205 0.44 -14.53 1.08
CA GLU A 205 -1.00 -14.69 0.96
C GLU A 205 -1.68 -14.74 2.34
N PRO A 206 -2.94 -14.32 2.47
CA PRO A 206 -3.74 -14.64 3.63
C PRO A 206 -3.83 -16.18 3.72
N GLY A 207 -2.88 -16.78 4.42
CA GLY A 207 -2.92 -18.16 4.83
C GLY A 207 -4.20 -18.33 5.61
N THR A 208 -5.11 -19.10 5.03
CA THR A 208 -6.09 -19.91 5.73
C THR A 208 -5.59 -20.17 7.15
N ALA A 209 -6.32 -19.67 8.16
CA ALA A 209 -6.08 -20.07 9.53
C ALA A 209 -5.89 -21.59 9.55
N PRO A 210 -4.85 -22.14 10.19
CA PRO A 210 -4.76 -23.58 10.34
C PRO A 210 -6.04 -23.99 11.05
N SER A 211 -6.93 -24.64 10.31
CA SER A 211 -8.05 -25.38 10.86
C SER A 211 -7.49 -26.17 12.01
N GLU A 212 -8.10 -26.00 13.18
CA GLU A 212 -7.83 -26.79 14.37
C GLU A 212 -7.61 -28.26 13.94
N PRO A 213 -6.48 -28.88 14.30
CA PRO A 213 -6.22 -30.25 13.90
C PRO A 213 -7.40 -31.11 14.37
N PRO A 214 -7.97 -31.97 13.51
CA PRO A 214 -9.06 -32.84 13.92
C PRO A 214 -8.65 -33.61 15.18
N PRO A 215 -9.57 -33.84 16.13
CA PRO A 215 -9.25 -34.59 17.34
C PRO A 215 -8.60 -35.91 16.95
N LEU A 216 -7.44 -36.18 17.56
CA LEU A 216 -6.70 -37.43 17.39
C LEU A 216 -7.68 -38.61 17.52
N PRO A 217 -7.71 -39.55 16.57
CA PRO A 217 -8.45 -40.78 16.77
C PRO A 217 -7.91 -41.44 18.03
N THR A 218 -8.79 -41.75 18.98
CA THR A 218 -8.50 -42.55 20.17
C THR A 218 -8.05 -43.93 19.67
N GLY A 219 -6.75 -44.06 19.45
CA GLY A 219 -6.12 -45.28 18.99
C GLY A 219 -6.31 -46.38 20.02
N THR A 220 -6.95 -47.47 19.57
CA THR A 220 -6.95 -48.77 20.22
C THR A 220 -5.51 -49.16 20.60
N PRO A 221 -5.26 -49.69 21.81
CA PRO A 221 -3.92 -50.09 22.22
C PRO A 221 -3.31 -51.10 21.21
N PRO A 222 -1.99 -51.02 20.97
CA PRO A 222 -1.32 -51.86 19.98
C PRO A 222 -1.45 -53.34 20.35
N GLN A 223 -1.97 -54.14 19.40
CA GLN A 223 -1.89 -55.60 19.49
C GLN A 223 -0.42 -56.03 19.40
N SER A 224 -0.02 -56.94 20.28
CA SER A 224 1.30 -57.56 20.30
C SER A 224 1.67 -58.15 18.93
N PRO A 225 2.94 -58.02 18.49
CA PRO A 225 3.38 -58.61 17.23
C PRO A 225 3.29 -60.15 17.29
N PRO A 226 2.87 -60.80 16.19
CA PRO A 226 2.92 -62.26 16.08
C PRO A 226 4.38 -62.76 16.01
N PRO A 227 4.65 -64.00 16.44
CA PRO A 227 6.00 -64.57 16.45
C PRO A 227 6.56 -64.72 15.03
N PRO A 228 7.89 -64.61 14.85
CA PRO A 228 8.54 -64.73 13.55
C PRO A 228 8.39 -66.16 13.01
N GLY A 229 7.65 -66.29 11.91
CA GLY A 229 7.58 -67.49 11.10
C GLY A 229 8.84 -67.63 10.24
N GLY A 230 9.53 -68.75 10.37
CA GLY A 230 10.63 -69.14 9.51
C GLY A 230 10.14 -69.39 8.08
N GLY A 231 10.89 -68.87 7.12
CA GLY A 231 10.70 -69.11 5.70
C GLY A 231 12.05 -69.13 5.00
N GLU A 232 12.54 -70.33 4.75
CA GLU A 232 13.62 -70.63 3.80
C GLU A 232 13.28 -70.08 2.42
N GLY A 233 14.30 -69.60 1.71
CA GLY A 233 14.16 -69.07 0.36
C GLY A 233 15.52 -68.77 -0.24
N ASP A 234 16.23 -69.83 -0.63
CA ASP A 234 17.31 -69.81 -1.61
C ASP A 234 16.90 -69.02 -2.85
N LEU A 235 17.71 -68.09 -3.36
CA LEU A 235 17.81 -67.84 -4.80
C LEU A 235 19.16 -67.20 -5.19
N ASN A 236 19.82 -67.94 -6.08
CA ASN A 236 21.07 -67.74 -6.82
C ASN A 236 21.42 -66.31 -7.26
N PHE A 237 22.71 -66.00 -7.13
CA PHE A 237 23.41 -64.92 -7.83
C PHE A 237 24.02 -65.48 -9.13
N ASP A 238 23.55 -65.00 -10.28
CA ASP A 238 24.15 -65.24 -11.59
C ASP A 238 25.09 -64.07 -11.92
N LEU A 239 26.36 -64.37 -12.13
CA LEU A 239 27.41 -63.42 -12.51
C LEU A 239 27.76 -63.66 -13.98
N GLY A 240 27.36 -62.75 -14.86
CA GLY A 240 27.73 -62.81 -16.26
C GLY A 240 27.84 -61.44 -16.91
N GLY A 241 29.03 -61.13 -17.44
CA GLY A 241 29.14 -60.30 -18.63
C GLY A 241 30.01 -59.04 -18.52
N THR A 242 31.33 -59.22 -18.53
CA THR A 242 32.26 -58.23 -19.07
C THR A 242 32.28 -58.36 -20.59
N GLY A 243 32.12 -57.25 -21.31
CA GLY A 243 32.11 -57.20 -22.76
C GLY A 243 32.64 -55.89 -23.31
N ARG A 244 33.95 -55.91 -23.62
CA ARG A 244 34.72 -55.18 -24.64
C ARG A 244 34.71 -53.66 -24.69
#